data_AF-F6UHR2-F1
#
_entry.id   AF-F6UHR2-F1
#
_cell.length_a   1.000
_cell.length_b   1.000
_cell.length_c   1.000
_cell.angle_alpha   90.00
_cell.angle_beta   90.00
_cell.angle_gamma   90.00
#
_symmetry.space_group_name_H-M   'P 1'
#
loop_
_entity.id
_entity.type
_entity.pdbx_description
1 polymer ?
#
loop_
_entity_poly.entity_id
_entity_poly.type
_entity_poly.pdbx_seq_one_letter_code
_entity_poly.pdbx_strand_id
1 'polypeptide(L)'
;MGEGRGDTLCNWTTDRLRLELLEETRLKDIVQLTTLEIRNKIVELEEELKSVEDEGNEWKTRYEAQTELNNQLEKQILGLQEKMAKIHGNPSDRLSSIRIYERMPMNSLNQLLKQLEKEKRSLEYQVKEYEHRLEQASKAFHKTNDERRAYLAEMSQLTISQSSKKQSMDSLPKMKENHLKRASDLIIWCNSRGKRRITKD
;
A
#
# COMPACT_ATOMS: atom_id res chain seq x y z
N MET A 1 0.42 -56.92 104.89
CA MET A 1 1.85 -56.93 104.48
C MET A 1 1.89 -57.62 103.13
N GLY A 2 2.29 -57.05 102.02
CA GLY A 2 2.94 -55.78 101.73
C GLY A 2 3.74 -56.02 100.45
N GLU A 3 3.36 -55.35 99.35
CA GLU A 3 4.17 -55.08 98.15
C GLU A 3 4.72 -56.30 97.36
N GLY A 4 4.99 -56.25 96.07
CA GLY A 4 5.01 -55.15 95.12
C GLY A 4 4.53 -55.65 93.77
N ARG A 5 3.57 -54.91 93.25
CA ARG A 5 3.19 -54.85 91.85
C ARG A 5 4.41 -54.29 91.10
N GLY A 6 5.21 -55.10 90.42
CA GLY A 6 6.33 -54.54 89.68
C GLY A 6 7.34 -55.52 89.09
N ASP A 7 6.93 -56.41 88.19
CA ASP A 7 7.91 -57.19 87.40
C ASP A 7 7.45 -57.41 85.94
N THR A 8 6.71 -56.46 85.38
CA THR A 8 6.55 -56.37 83.91
C THR A 8 7.49 -55.33 83.30
N LEU A 9 8.25 -54.59 84.14
CA LEU A 9 9.16 -53.54 83.71
C LEU A 9 10.60 -54.03 83.46
N CYS A 10 11.00 -55.19 84.03
CA CYS A 10 12.39 -55.65 84.04
C CYS A 10 12.73 -56.67 82.93
N ASN A 11 12.22 -56.49 81.71
CA ASN A 11 12.59 -57.34 80.55
C ASN A 11 13.30 -56.59 79.41
N TRP A 12 13.71 -55.36 79.69
CA TRP A 12 14.52 -54.53 78.81
C TRP A 12 15.69 -53.98 79.64
N THR A 13 16.86 -54.59 79.51
CA THR A 13 18.08 -53.99 80.03
C THR A 13 18.34 -52.69 79.28
N THR A 14 18.85 -51.66 79.95
CA THR A 14 19.16 -50.35 79.35
C THR A 14 20.01 -50.48 78.08
N ASP A 15 20.86 -51.49 78.00
CA ASP A 15 21.70 -51.77 76.85
C ASP A 15 20.91 -52.29 75.63
N ARG A 16 19.81 -53.02 75.84
CA ARG A 16 18.91 -53.45 74.75
C ARG A 16 18.21 -52.25 74.11
N LEU A 17 17.71 -51.31 74.91
CA LEU A 17 17.08 -50.08 74.41
C LEU A 17 18.07 -49.19 73.67
N ARG A 18 19.34 -49.13 74.11
CA ARG A 18 20.40 -48.40 73.41
C ARG A 18 20.70 -49.02 72.04
N LEU A 19 20.73 -50.34 71.95
CA LEU A 19 20.95 -51.06 70.70
C LEU A 19 19.82 -50.79 69.69
N GLU A 20 18.57 -50.88 70.14
CA GLU A 20 17.39 -50.61 69.31
C GLU A 20 17.32 -49.15 68.86
N LEU A 21 17.65 -48.19 69.73
CA LEU A 21 17.73 -46.78 69.38
C LEU A 21 18.80 -46.51 68.30
N LEU A 22 19.95 -47.19 68.36
CA LEU A 22 21.00 -47.09 67.34
C LEU A 22 20.54 -47.66 66.00
N GLU A 23 19.85 -48.80 66.01
CA GLU A 23 19.29 -49.41 64.80
C GLU A 23 18.21 -48.52 64.17
N GLU A 24 17.29 -48.00 64.96
CA GLU A 24 16.26 -47.05 64.52
C GLU A 24 16.87 -45.76 63.95
N THR A 25 17.95 -45.26 64.55
CA THR A 25 18.67 -44.08 64.02
C THR A 25 19.27 -44.39 62.65
N ARG A 26 19.90 -45.56 62.49
CA ARG A 26 20.46 -45.99 61.20
C ARG A 26 19.38 -46.17 60.13
N LEU A 27 18.25 -46.78 60.49
CA LEU A 27 17.12 -46.97 59.57
C LEU A 27 16.50 -45.63 59.17
N LYS A 28 16.38 -44.70 60.12
CA LYS A 28 15.93 -43.32 59.85
C LYS A 28 16.84 -42.62 58.86
N ASP A 29 18.17 -42.72 59.02
CA ASP A 29 19.13 -42.10 58.09
C ASP A 29 19.00 -42.68 56.67
N ILE A 30 18.80 -44.01 56.55
CA ILE A 30 18.55 -44.67 55.25
C ILE A 30 17.25 -44.18 54.61
N VAL A 31 16.16 -44.06 55.38
CA VAL A 31 14.89 -43.53 54.88
C VAL A 31 15.04 -42.08 54.46
N GLN A 32 15.80 -41.27 55.19
CA GLN A 32 16.06 -39.87 54.82
C GLN A 32 16.86 -39.75 53.52
N LEU A 33 17.91 -40.56 53.35
CA LEU A 33 18.70 -40.61 52.10
C LEU A 33 17.83 -41.02 50.91
N THR A 34 17.08 -42.13 51.04
CA THR A 34 16.19 -42.60 49.96
C THR A 34 15.06 -41.62 49.66
N THR A 35 14.55 -40.91 50.67
CA THR A 35 13.57 -39.83 50.46
C THR A 35 14.17 -38.67 49.65
N LEU A 36 15.43 -38.30 49.91
CA LEU A 36 16.13 -37.27 49.14
C LEU A 36 16.39 -37.74 47.71
N GLU A 37 16.81 -38.98 47.51
CA GLU A 37 17.01 -39.58 46.18
C GLU A 37 15.71 -39.59 45.38
N ILE A 38 14.59 -39.99 45.99
CA ILE A 38 13.27 -39.98 45.34
C ILE A 38 12.84 -38.55 45.01
N ARG A 39 13.05 -37.59 45.91
CA ARG A 39 12.73 -36.17 45.64
C ARG A 39 13.55 -35.62 44.49
N ASN A 40 14.85 -35.90 44.44
CA ASN A 40 15.69 -35.52 43.32
C ASN A 40 15.21 -36.17 42.02
N LYS A 41 14.84 -37.47 42.07
CA LYS A 41 14.32 -38.15 40.88
C LYS A 41 12.99 -37.58 40.40
N ILE A 42 12.12 -37.14 41.31
CA ILE A 42 10.88 -36.44 40.96
C ILE A 42 11.21 -35.16 40.20
N VAL A 43 12.15 -34.33 40.70
CA VAL A 43 12.56 -33.08 40.02
C VAL A 43 13.14 -33.36 38.63
N GLU A 44 14.03 -34.34 38.50
CA GLU A 44 14.58 -34.74 37.19
C GLU A 44 13.47 -35.14 36.20
N LEU A 45 12.52 -35.96 36.65
CA LEU A 45 11.40 -36.41 35.81
C LEU A 45 10.45 -35.26 35.45
N GLU A 46 10.24 -34.30 36.36
CA GLU A 46 9.45 -33.08 36.11
C GLU A 46 10.13 -32.18 35.06
N GLU A 47 11.46 -32.05 35.09
CA GLU A 47 12.22 -31.31 34.07
C GLU A 47 12.21 -32.01 32.71
N GLU A 48 12.41 -33.34 32.67
CA GLU A 48 12.32 -34.14 31.45
C GLU A 48 10.91 -34.03 30.81
N LEU A 49 9.85 -34.10 31.62
CA LEU A 49 8.47 -33.96 31.13
C LEU A 49 8.23 -32.61 30.45
N LYS A 50 8.78 -31.53 31.01
CA LYS A 50 8.66 -30.19 30.44
C LYS A 50 9.39 -30.06 29.10
N SER A 51 10.54 -30.71 28.95
CA SER A 51 11.28 -30.76 27.68
C SER A 51 10.48 -31.50 26.60
N VAL A 52 9.85 -32.62 26.95
CA VAL A 52 9.03 -33.42 26.03
C VAL A 52 7.80 -32.63 25.54
N GLU A 53 7.20 -31.79 26.38
CA GLU A 53 6.08 -30.94 25.99
C GLU A 53 6.48 -29.88 24.94
N ASP A 54 7.70 -29.34 25.02
CA ASP A 54 8.23 -28.38 24.05
C ASP A 54 8.59 -29.04 22.71
N GLU A 55 9.24 -30.21 22.74
CA GLU A 55 9.47 -31.05 21.55
C GLU A 55 8.14 -31.44 20.88
N GLY A 56 7.12 -31.70 21.69
CA GLY A 56 5.72 -31.95 21.34
C GLY A 56 5.04 -30.78 20.61
N ASN A 57 5.54 -29.57 20.75
CA ASN A 57 5.08 -28.40 20.00
C ASN A 57 5.89 -28.18 18.72
N GLU A 58 7.17 -28.56 18.72
CA GLU A 58 8.07 -28.33 17.60
C GLU A 58 7.76 -29.24 16.41
N TRP A 59 7.62 -30.56 16.61
CA TRP A 59 7.25 -31.49 15.53
C TRP A 59 5.90 -31.15 14.89
N LYS A 60 4.92 -30.71 15.71
CA LYS A 60 3.60 -30.27 15.26
C LYS A 60 3.71 -29.03 14.39
N THR A 61 4.46 -28.02 14.83
CA THR A 61 4.70 -26.80 14.05
C THR A 61 5.40 -27.11 12.72
N ARG A 62 6.40 -27.99 12.73
CA ARG A 62 7.08 -28.44 11.50
C ARG A 62 6.15 -29.19 10.56
N TYR A 63 5.32 -30.09 11.10
CA TYR A 63 4.34 -30.85 10.32
C TYR A 63 3.30 -29.92 9.68
N GLU A 64 2.77 -28.96 10.43
CA GLU A 64 1.80 -27.97 9.93
C GLU A 64 2.43 -27.10 8.83
N ALA A 65 3.65 -26.61 9.03
CA ALA A 65 4.38 -25.84 8.01
C ALA A 65 4.65 -26.66 6.74
N GLN A 66 5.06 -27.92 6.88
CA GLN A 66 5.29 -28.82 5.75
C GLN A 66 4.00 -29.12 4.99
N THR A 67 2.90 -29.34 5.72
CA THR A 67 1.59 -29.60 5.12
C THR A 67 1.10 -28.40 4.32
N GLU A 68 1.29 -27.18 4.83
CA GLU A 68 0.96 -25.95 4.11
C GLU A 68 1.82 -25.77 2.84
N LEU A 69 3.13 -26.02 2.93
CA LEU A 69 4.00 -26.00 1.75
C LEU A 69 3.57 -27.03 0.70
N ASN A 70 3.24 -28.26 1.13
CA ASN A 70 2.74 -29.31 0.25
C ASN A 70 1.44 -28.88 -0.44
N ASN A 71 0.48 -28.29 0.29
CA ASN A 71 -0.76 -27.76 -0.29
C ASN A 71 -0.50 -26.70 -1.36
N GLN A 72 0.50 -25.83 -1.15
CA GLN A 72 0.89 -24.83 -2.13
C GLN A 72 1.51 -25.46 -3.37
N LEU A 73 2.37 -26.47 -3.20
CA LEU A 73 2.96 -27.22 -4.31
C LEU A 73 1.90 -27.97 -5.13
N GLU A 74 0.92 -28.59 -4.47
CA GLU A 74 -0.20 -29.26 -5.14
C GLU A 74 -1.02 -28.27 -5.98
N LYS A 75 -1.33 -27.09 -5.44
CA LYS A 75 -2.00 -26.02 -6.20
C LYS A 75 -1.18 -25.60 -7.43
N GLN A 76 0.14 -25.50 -7.30
CA GLN A 76 1.02 -25.19 -8.43
C GLN A 76 1.02 -26.31 -9.48
N ILE A 77 1.09 -27.58 -9.06
CA ILE A 77 1.04 -28.74 -9.96
C ILE A 77 -0.27 -28.75 -10.73
N LEU A 78 -1.41 -28.57 -10.06
CA LEU A 78 -2.72 -28.51 -10.71
C LEU A 78 -2.81 -27.35 -11.70
N GLY A 79 -2.33 -26.16 -11.32
CA GLY A 79 -2.29 -25.00 -12.21
C GLY A 79 -1.39 -25.20 -13.44
N LEU A 80 -0.26 -25.89 -13.29
CA LEU A 80 0.61 -26.25 -14.40
C LEU A 80 -0.04 -27.31 -15.30
N GLN A 81 -0.70 -28.32 -14.73
CA GLN A 81 -1.45 -29.33 -15.49
C GLN A 81 -2.59 -28.70 -16.30
N GLU A 82 -3.33 -27.76 -15.73
CA GLU A 82 -4.39 -27.03 -16.45
C GLU A 82 -3.81 -26.22 -17.63
N LYS A 83 -2.68 -25.52 -17.40
CA LYS A 83 -1.98 -24.79 -18.48
C LYS A 83 -1.49 -25.73 -19.57
N MET A 84 -0.92 -26.88 -19.20
CA MET A 84 -0.53 -27.92 -20.15
C MET A 84 -1.74 -28.43 -20.92
N ALA A 85 -2.88 -28.70 -20.28
CA ALA A 85 -4.10 -29.15 -20.94
C ALA A 85 -4.64 -28.10 -21.92
N LYS A 86 -4.50 -26.80 -21.65
CA LYS A 86 -4.87 -25.73 -22.60
C LYS A 86 -3.95 -25.69 -23.82
N ILE A 87 -2.64 -25.85 -23.62
CA ILE A 87 -1.64 -25.85 -24.71
C ILE A 87 -1.78 -27.14 -25.55
N HIS A 88 -2.04 -28.25 -24.87
CA HIS A 88 -2.19 -29.59 -25.42
C HIS A 88 -3.63 -29.92 -25.83
N GLY A 89 -4.56 -28.98 -25.65
CA GLY A 89 -5.92 -29.05 -26.18
C GLY A 89 -5.86 -29.45 -27.65
N ASN A 90 -6.83 -30.27 -28.07
CA ASN A 90 -6.75 -31.09 -29.27
C ASN A 90 -6.06 -30.32 -30.41
N PRO A 91 -4.91 -30.77 -30.94
CA PRO A 91 -4.28 -30.09 -32.07
C PRO A 91 -5.24 -29.98 -33.26
N SER A 92 -6.30 -30.81 -33.29
CA SER A 92 -7.49 -30.67 -34.15
C SER A 92 -8.13 -29.28 -34.07
N ASP A 93 -8.33 -28.74 -32.87
CA ASP A 93 -9.07 -27.50 -32.60
C ASP A 93 -8.22 -26.26 -32.92
N ARG A 94 -6.90 -26.31 -32.67
CA ARG A 94 -5.99 -25.18 -32.96
C ARG A 94 -5.81 -24.91 -34.45
N LEU A 95 -5.84 -25.94 -35.29
CA LEU A 95 -5.73 -25.81 -36.75
C LEU A 95 -7.08 -26.08 -37.44
N SER A 96 -8.18 -26.10 -36.69
CA SER A 96 -9.53 -26.32 -37.22
C SER A 96 -9.88 -25.29 -38.29
N SER A 97 -9.55 -24.02 -38.03
CA SER A 97 -9.71 -22.91 -38.98
C SER A 97 -8.89 -23.08 -40.25
N ILE A 98 -7.72 -23.70 -40.18
CA ILE A 98 -6.82 -23.93 -41.32
C ILE A 98 -7.27 -25.15 -42.14
N ARG A 99 -7.66 -26.23 -41.47
CA ARG A 99 -8.13 -27.48 -42.10
C ARG A 99 -9.38 -27.29 -42.97
N ILE A 100 -10.21 -26.28 -42.67
CA ILE A 100 -11.37 -25.94 -43.52
C ILE A 100 -10.92 -25.57 -44.94
N TYR A 101 -9.79 -24.86 -45.07
CA TYR A 101 -9.24 -24.47 -46.37
C TYR A 101 -8.53 -25.62 -47.08
N GLU A 102 -7.87 -26.54 -46.35
CA GLU A 102 -7.24 -27.73 -46.92
C GLU A 102 -8.26 -28.69 -47.56
N ARG A 103 -9.49 -28.73 -47.02
CA ARG A 103 -10.58 -29.57 -47.53
C ARG A 103 -11.36 -28.91 -48.68
N MET A 104 -11.09 -27.65 -48.98
CA MET A 104 -11.80 -26.90 -50.01
C MET A 104 -11.25 -27.22 -51.41
N PRO A 105 -12.09 -27.34 -52.45
CA PRO A 105 -11.62 -27.47 -53.82
C PRO A 105 -10.76 -26.28 -54.24
N MET A 106 -9.69 -26.53 -55.01
CA MET A 106 -8.74 -25.51 -55.45
C MET A 106 -9.41 -24.32 -56.16
N ASN A 107 -10.47 -24.55 -56.92
CA ASN A 107 -11.23 -23.49 -57.60
C ASN A 107 -11.93 -22.54 -56.62
N SER A 108 -12.56 -23.08 -55.58
CA SER A 108 -13.20 -22.29 -54.52
C SER A 108 -12.17 -21.53 -53.69
N LEU A 109 -11.01 -22.15 -53.42
CA LEU A 109 -9.91 -21.50 -52.71
C LEU A 109 -9.36 -20.30 -53.49
N ASN A 110 -9.20 -20.44 -54.81
CA ASN A 110 -8.79 -19.34 -55.70
C ASN A 110 -9.81 -18.20 -55.77
N GLN A 111 -11.12 -18.51 -55.74
CA GLN A 111 -12.17 -17.49 -55.69
C GLN A 111 -12.14 -16.74 -54.37
N LEU A 112 -12.00 -17.46 -53.24
CA LEU A 112 -11.88 -16.87 -51.92
C LEU A 112 -10.64 -15.96 -51.82
N LEU A 113 -9.50 -16.39 -52.36
CA LEU A 113 -8.28 -15.59 -52.38
C LEU A 113 -8.49 -14.27 -53.12
N LYS A 114 -9.10 -14.30 -54.32
CA LYS A 114 -9.40 -13.08 -55.08
C LYS A 114 -10.34 -12.12 -54.32
N GLN A 115 -11.32 -12.68 -53.61
CA GLN A 115 -12.24 -11.88 -52.79
C GLN A 115 -11.50 -11.22 -51.63
N LEU A 116 -10.69 -11.98 -50.88
CA LEU A 116 -9.88 -11.46 -49.77
C LEU A 116 -8.87 -10.41 -50.23
N GLU A 117 -8.25 -10.57 -51.40
CA GLU A 117 -7.36 -9.56 -51.99
C GLU A 117 -8.09 -8.26 -52.34
N LYS A 118 -9.35 -8.34 -52.75
CA LYS A 118 -10.18 -7.16 -53.04
C LYS A 118 -10.58 -6.46 -51.74
N GLU A 119 -10.99 -7.22 -50.73
CA GLU A 119 -11.34 -6.69 -49.40
C GLU A 119 -10.13 -6.04 -48.72
N LYS A 120 -8.96 -6.69 -48.74
CA LYS A 120 -7.70 -6.12 -48.26
C LYS A 120 -7.42 -4.76 -48.90
N ARG A 121 -7.45 -4.68 -50.24
CA ARG A 121 -7.21 -3.42 -50.97
C ARG A 121 -8.24 -2.34 -50.62
N SER A 122 -9.51 -2.72 -50.43
CA SER A 122 -10.56 -1.78 -50.03
C SER A 122 -10.33 -1.25 -48.61
N LEU A 123 -9.96 -2.10 -47.66
CA LEU A 123 -9.68 -1.70 -46.28
C LEU A 123 -8.42 -0.84 -46.20
N GLU A 124 -7.36 -1.20 -46.93
CA GLU A 124 -6.15 -0.37 -47.02
C GLU A 124 -6.44 1.03 -47.56
N TYR A 125 -7.33 1.14 -48.55
CA TYR A 125 -7.79 2.43 -49.04
C TYR A 125 -8.59 3.20 -47.99
N GLN A 126 -9.52 2.55 -47.29
CA GLN A 126 -10.31 3.18 -46.23
C GLN A 126 -9.41 3.70 -45.09
N VAL A 127 -8.40 2.94 -44.68
CA VAL A 127 -7.43 3.38 -43.65
C VAL A 127 -6.74 4.67 -44.09
N LYS A 128 -6.22 4.73 -45.32
CA LYS A 128 -5.57 5.93 -45.86
C LYS A 128 -6.51 7.14 -45.92
N GLU A 129 -7.77 6.90 -46.28
CA GLU A 129 -8.80 7.95 -46.31
C GLU A 129 -9.08 8.48 -44.90
N TYR A 130 -9.20 7.60 -43.90
CA TYR A 130 -9.40 8.01 -42.51
C TYR A 130 -8.19 8.74 -41.94
N GLU A 131 -6.97 8.31 -42.25
CA GLU A 131 -5.74 9.02 -41.90
C GLU A 131 -5.74 10.43 -42.48
N HIS A 132 -6.09 10.58 -43.76
CA HIS A 132 -6.17 11.88 -44.41
C HIS A 132 -7.22 12.79 -43.78
N ARG A 133 -8.42 12.26 -43.51
CA ARG A 133 -9.51 13.02 -42.87
C ARG A 133 -9.15 13.43 -41.45
N LEU A 134 -8.49 12.57 -40.68
CA LEU A 134 -8.03 12.88 -39.32
C LEU A 134 -6.98 13.99 -39.33
N GLU A 135 -6.02 13.93 -40.26
CA GLU A 135 -5.00 14.95 -40.44
C GLU A 135 -5.61 16.32 -40.80
N GLN A 136 -6.60 16.35 -41.69
CA GLN A 136 -7.34 17.57 -42.01
C GLN A 136 -8.09 18.13 -40.79
N ALA A 137 -8.79 17.27 -40.05
CA ALA A 137 -9.52 17.67 -38.84
C ALA A 137 -8.58 18.23 -37.76
N SER A 138 -7.41 17.60 -37.58
CA SER A 138 -6.36 18.06 -36.66
C SER A 138 -5.86 19.47 -37.04
N LYS A 139 -5.54 19.70 -38.32
CA LYS A 139 -5.13 21.02 -38.83
C LYS A 139 -6.20 22.08 -38.61
N ALA A 140 -7.47 21.76 -38.90
CA ALA A 140 -8.58 22.67 -38.68
C ALA A 140 -8.75 23.01 -37.19
N PHE A 141 -8.66 22.01 -36.30
CA PHE A 141 -8.74 22.20 -34.86
C PHE A 141 -7.62 23.11 -34.34
N HIS A 142 -6.37 22.85 -34.74
CA HIS A 142 -5.23 23.67 -34.33
C HIS A 142 -5.39 25.12 -34.79
N LYS A 143 -5.82 25.34 -36.05
CA LYS A 143 -6.10 26.68 -36.57
C LYS A 143 -7.14 27.42 -35.72
N THR A 144 -8.30 26.81 -35.47
CA THR A 144 -9.35 27.43 -34.65
C THR A 144 -8.90 27.66 -33.21
N ASN A 145 -8.10 26.76 -32.64
CA ASN A 145 -7.56 26.93 -31.30
C ASN A 145 -6.53 28.08 -31.22
N ASP A 146 -5.70 28.25 -32.27
CA ASP A 146 -4.75 29.35 -32.37
C ASP A 146 -5.46 30.70 -32.48
N GLU A 147 -6.50 30.77 -33.30
CA GLU A 147 -7.39 31.95 -33.39
C GLU A 147 -8.02 32.27 -32.04
N ARG A 148 -8.56 31.27 -31.33
CA ARG A 148 -9.09 31.45 -29.97
C ARG A 148 -8.03 31.99 -28.99
N ARG A 149 -6.80 31.46 -29.03
CA ARG A 149 -5.69 31.94 -28.18
C ARG A 149 -5.33 33.38 -28.50
N ALA A 150 -5.31 33.76 -29.77
CA ALA A 150 -5.07 35.14 -30.20
C ALA A 150 -6.14 36.09 -29.65
N TYR A 151 -7.43 35.75 -29.78
CA TYR A 151 -8.52 36.57 -29.21
C TYR A 151 -8.45 36.71 -27.69
N LEU A 152 -8.12 35.63 -26.96
CA LEU A 152 -7.94 35.69 -25.52
C LEU A 152 -6.79 36.62 -25.12
N ALA A 153 -5.69 36.58 -25.88
CA ALA A 153 -4.56 37.48 -25.66
C ALA A 153 -4.97 38.94 -25.90
N GLU A 154 -5.67 39.25 -26.99
CA GLU A 154 -6.20 40.59 -27.28
C GLU A 154 -7.13 41.10 -26.17
N MET A 155 -8.08 40.27 -25.72
CA MET A 155 -8.98 40.61 -24.61
C MET A 155 -8.21 40.91 -23.33
N SER A 156 -7.16 40.13 -23.03
CA SER A 156 -6.33 40.37 -21.84
C SER A 156 -5.59 41.71 -21.92
N GLN A 157 -5.02 42.03 -23.09
CA GLN A 157 -4.32 43.29 -23.32
C GLN A 157 -5.27 44.50 -23.25
N LEU A 158 -6.48 44.38 -23.81
CA LEU A 158 -7.52 45.40 -23.69
C LEU A 158 -7.96 45.59 -22.23
N THR A 159 -8.12 44.50 -21.48
CA THR A 159 -8.48 44.54 -20.05
C THR A 159 -7.40 45.24 -19.22
N ILE A 160 -6.12 44.88 -19.42
CA ILE A 160 -4.97 45.54 -18.78
C ILE A 160 -4.97 47.03 -19.13
N SER A 161 -5.08 47.37 -20.42
CA SER A 161 -5.11 48.76 -20.90
C SER A 161 -6.26 49.58 -20.30
N GLN A 162 -7.45 48.98 -20.15
CA GLN A 162 -8.61 49.63 -19.53
C GLN A 162 -8.40 49.85 -18.03
N SER A 163 -7.81 48.88 -17.32
CA SER A 163 -7.48 49.01 -15.89
C SER A 163 -6.44 50.10 -15.63
N SER A 164 -5.41 50.21 -16.48
CA SER A 164 -4.41 51.29 -16.41
C SER A 164 -5.00 52.67 -16.70
N LYS A 165 -5.92 52.78 -17.68
CA LYS A 165 -6.66 54.04 -17.93
C LYS A 165 -7.56 54.43 -16.76
N LYS A 166 -8.19 53.46 -16.08
CA LYS A 166 -9.04 53.72 -14.91
C LYS A 166 -8.22 54.19 -13.71
N GLN A 167 -7.07 53.58 -13.43
CA GLN A 167 -6.12 54.06 -12.42
C GLN A 167 -5.59 55.48 -12.74
N SER A 168 -5.34 55.80 -14.01
CA SER A 168 -4.95 57.15 -14.44
C SER A 168 -6.05 58.19 -14.17
N MET A 169 -7.32 57.89 -14.48
CA MET A 169 -8.45 58.79 -14.25
C MET A 169 -8.72 59.06 -12.76
N ASP A 170 -8.54 58.08 -11.87
CA ASP A 170 -8.71 58.28 -10.41
C ASP A 170 -7.61 59.14 -9.77
N SER A 171 -6.48 59.37 -10.45
CA SER A 171 -5.43 60.30 -9.99
C SER A 171 -5.69 61.77 -10.36
N LEU A 172 -6.57 62.02 -11.33
CA LEU A 172 -6.85 63.35 -11.88
C LEU A 172 -7.66 64.30 -10.96
N PRO A 173 -8.64 63.84 -10.14
CA PRO A 173 -9.39 64.72 -9.25
C PRO A 173 -8.52 65.38 -8.17
N LYS A 174 -7.51 64.66 -7.66
CA LYS A 174 -6.61 65.14 -6.60
C LYS A 174 -5.74 66.31 -7.05
N MET A 175 -5.41 66.40 -8.34
CA MET A 175 -4.54 67.47 -8.86
C MET A 175 -5.31 68.79 -9.02
N LYS A 176 -6.58 68.75 -9.45
CA LYS A 176 -7.41 69.97 -9.62
C LYS A 176 -7.70 70.69 -8.30
N GLU A 177 -7.93 69.96 -7.21
CA GLU A 177 -8.18 70.57 -5.89
C GLU A 177 -6.94 71.34 -5.37
N ASN A 178 -5.74 70.81 -5.61
CA ASN A 178 -4.49 71.46 -5.22
C ASN A 178 -4.23 72.76 -6.00
N HIS A 179 -4.62 72.83 -7.27
CA HIS A 179 -4.50 74.05 -8.08
C HIS A 179 -5.50 75.13 -7.65
N LEU A 180 -6.74 74.74 -7.29
CA LEU A 180 -7.75 75.67 -6.78
C LEU A 180 -7.36 76.27 -5.43
N LYS A 181 -6.82 75.46 -4.51
CA LYS A 181 -6.28 75.96 -3.23
C LYS A 181 -5.15 76.97 -3.44
N ARG A 182 -4.16 76.65 -4.30
CA ARG A 182 -3.06 77.58 -4.61
C ARG A 182 -3.51 78.87 -5.29
N ALA A 183 -4.50 78.80 -6.19
CA ALA A 183 -5.05 79.99 -6.86
C ALA A 183 -5.80 80.90 -5.88
N SER A 184 -6.58 80.31 -4.96
CA SER A 184 -7.26 81.06 -3.90
C SER A 184 -6.27 81.76 -2.97
N ASP A 185 -5.20 81.08 -2.56
CA ASP A 185 -4.16 81.66 -1.71
C ASP A 185 -3.42 82.81 -2.40
N LEU A 186 -3.18 82.71 -3.71
CA LEU A 186 -2.51 83.75 -4.50
C LEU A 186 -3.40 85.01 -4.67
N ILE A 187 -4.70 84.82 -4.85
CA ILE A 187 -5.68 85.93 -4.95
C ILE A 187 -5.75 86.70 -3.63
N ILE A 188 -5.80 85.99 -2.50
CA ILE A 188 -5.79 86.61 -1.16
C ILE A 188 -4.52 87.45 -0.99
N TRP A 189 -3.35 86.89 -1.35
CA TRP A 189 -2.08 87.59 -1.24
C TRP A 189 -1.98 88.86 -2.12
N CYS A 190 -2.50 88.82 -3.36
CA CYS A 190 -2.53 89.98 -4.25
C CYS A 190 -3.44 91.11 -3.72
N ASN A 191 -4.62 90.77 -3.19
CA ASN A 191 -5.54 91.76 -2.61
C ASN A 191 -4.94 92.44 -1.37
N SER A 192 -4.14 91.73 -0.57
CA SER A 192 -3.41 92.30 0.57
C SER A 192 -2.21 93.18 0.17
N ARG A 193 -1.73 93.11 -1.08
CA ARG A 193 -0.66 93.98 -1.59
C ARG A 193 -1.18 95.22 -2.32
N GLY A 194 -2.31 95.12 -3.02
CA GLY A 194 -2.91 96.26 -3.75
C GLY A 194 -3.43 97.39 -2.86
N LYS A 195 -3.88 97.08 -1.64
CA LYS A 195 -4.37 98.09 -0.67
C LYS A 195 -3.26 98.92 0.01
N ARG A 196 -1.97 98.62 -0.21
CA ARG A 196 -0.85 99.34 0.43
C ARG A 196 -0.12 100.35 -0.46
N ARG A 197 -0.51 100.52 -1.73
CA ARG A 197 0.28 101.31 -2.70
C ARG A 197 -0.44 102.50 -3.34
N ILE A 198 -1.52 102.99 -2.72
CA ILE A 198 -2.16 104.26 -3.07
C ILE A 198 -2.26 105.11 -1.81
N THR A 199 -1.15 105.72 -1.41
CA THR A 199 -1.13 106.94 -0.60
C THR A 199 0.21 107.64 -0.83
N LYS A 200 0.13 108.94 -1.14
CA LYS A 200 1.18 109.98 -1.14
C LYS A 200 1.85 110.26 -2.49
N ASP A 201 1.22 111.18 -3.24
CA ASP A 201 1.68 112.56 -3.47
C ASP A 201 3.15 112.88 -3.15
#